data_AF-C0XGT5-F1
#
_entry.id   AF-C0XGT5-F1
#
_cell.length_a   1.000
_cell.length_b   1.000
_cell.length_c   1.000
_cell.angle_alpha   90.00
_cell.angle_beta   90.00
_cell.angle_gamma   90.00
#
_symmetry.space_group_name_H-M   'P 1'
#
loop_
_entity.id
_entity.type
_entity.pdbx_description
1 polymer ?
#
loop_
_entity_poly.entity_id
_entity_poly.type
_entity_poly.pdbx_seq_one_letter_code
_entity_poly.pdbx_strand_id
1 'polypeptide(L)'
;MAEEAKINSKSTPSKEDPIKEPKLNVNNSGKYIVGNFKIWDPKSKENITYVFKFPGYEKAVGFMDLIQSGNRAYWGALMRGNEALDLPQVIQNPTSHGETKKMGWAYWDDHKKLATVLDQCDTFLQEQLD
;
A
#
# COMPACT_ATOMS: atom_id res chain seq x y z
N MET A 1 -43.63 -22.15 5.71
CA MET A 1 -43.29 -22.33 4.28
C MET A 1 -42.59 -21.04 3.88
N ALA A 2 -41.28 -20.96 4.11
CA ALA A 2 -40.22 -21.12 3.08
C ALA A 2 -40.46 -20.13 1.92
N GLU A 3 -39.76 -18.98 1.92
CA GLU A 3 -38.47 -18.79 1.21
C GLU A 3 -38.71 -18.92 -0.30
N GLU A 4 -38.58 -17.87 -1.10
CA GLU A 4 -37.31 -17.50 -1.74
C GLU A 4 -37.38 -16.05 -2.26
N ALA A 5 -36.68 -15.12 -1.61
CA ALA A 5 -36.28 -13.87 -2.24
C ALA A 5 -34.98 -14.12 -3.00
N LYS A 6 -35.07 -14.35 -4.31
CA LYS A 6 -33.93 -14.33 -5.23
C LYS A 6 -33.32 -12.92 -5.27
N ILE A 7 -32.38 -12.66 -4.38
CA ILE A 7 -31.41 -11.58 -4.56
C ILE A 7 -30.43 -12.00 -5.66
N ASN A 8 -30.82 -11.66 -6.88
CA ASN A 8 -29.92 -11.56 -8.02
C ASN A 8 -28.98 -10.37 -7.76
N SER A 9 -27.91 -10.61 -6.99
CA SER A 9 -26.81 -9.68 -6.74
C SER A 9 -26.04 -9.47 -8.04
N LYS A 10 -26.62 -8.67 -8.92
CA LYS A 10 -25.91 -7.98 -9.98
C LYS A 10 -24.98 -7.02 -9.24
N SER A 11 -23.74 -7.44 -9.01
CA SER A 11 -22.69 -6.61 -8.44
C SER A 11 -22.44 -5.43 -9.37
N THR A 12 -23.26 -4.39 -9.24
CA THR A 12 -22.92 -3.04 -9.68
C THR A 12 -21.56 -2.71 -9.06
N PRO A 13 -20.59 -2.17 -9.81
CA PRO A 13 -19.37 -1.67 -9.22
C PRO A 13 -19.78 -0.58 -8.24
N SER A 14 -19.77 -0.89 -6.94
CA SER A 14 -20.02 0.09 -5.89
C SER A 14 -19.06 1.23 -6.17
N LYS A 15 -19.60 2.41 -6.47
CA LYS A 15 -18.85 3.67 -6.46
C LYS A 15 -18.40 3.82 -5.02
N GLU A 16 -17.20 3.34 -4.76
CA GLU A 16 -16.56 3.44 -3.46
C GLU A 16 -16.47 4.94 -3.13
N ASP A 17 -17.08 5.37 -2.03
CA ASP A 17 -17.05 6.78 -1.63
C ASP A 17 -15.59 7.25 -1.51
N PRO A 18 -15.26 8.46 -1.99
CA PRO A 18 -13.91 8.99 -1.90
C PRO A 18 -13.48 9.05 -0.44
N ILE A 19 -12.41 8.34 -0.08
CA ILE A 19 -11.90 8.40 1.28
C ILE A 19 -11.30 9.80 1.47
N LYS A 20 -11.96 10.60 2.31
CA LYS A 20 -11.56 11.99 2.58
C LYS A 20 -10.26 12.07 3.38
N GLU A 21 -9.99 11.07 4.22
CA GLU A 21 -8.80 10.98 5.06
C GLU A 21 -8.08 9.67 4.79
N PRO A 22 -6.78 9.71 4.48
CA PRO A 22 -6.04 8.48 4.28
C PRO A 22 -6.12 7.62 5.53
N LYS A 23 -6.50 6.35 5.37
CA LYS A 23 -6.60 5.41 6.49
C LYS A 23 -5.40 4.48 6.46
N LEU A 24 -4.59 4.55 7.51
CA LEU A 24 -3.52 3.61 7.79
C LEU A 24 -4.02 2.59 8.80
N ASN A 25 -4.00 1.30 8.45
CA ASN A 25 -4.40 0.22 9.33
C ASN A 25 -3.21 -0.69 9.60
N VAL A 26 -2.83 -0.80 10.86
CA VAL A 26 -1.66 -1.57 11.29
C VAL A 26 -2.09 -2.95 11.73
N ASN A 27 -1.35 -3.98 11.31
CA ASN A 27 -1.54 -5.34 11.77
C ASN A 27 -0.18 -6.02 11.97
N ASN A 28 0.17 -6.27 13.23
CA ASN A 28 1.44 -6.89 13.58
C ASN A 28 1.26 -8.40 13.62
N SER A 29 1.66 -9.06 12.55
CA SER A 29 1.56 -10.51 12.43
C SER A 29 2.93 -11.12 12.69
N GLY A 30 3.36 -11.11 13.97
CA GLY A 30 4.52 -11.82 14.55
C GLY A 30 5.88 -11.63 13.85
N LYS A 31 6.02 -12.14 12.63
CA LYS A 31 7.19 -11.99 11.76
C LYS A 31 7.09 -10.81 10.79
N TYR A 32 5.89 -10.22 10.63
CA TYR A 32 5.68 -9.12 9.70
C TYR A 32 4.87 -7.98 10.31
N ILE A 33 5.31 -6.75 10.06
CA ILE A 33 4.54 -5.54 10.33
C ILE A 33 3.80 -5.19 9.04
N VAL A 34 2.47 -5.24 9.06
CA VAL A 34 1.65 -4.96 7.89
C VAL A 34 0.91 -3.65 8.07
N GLY A 35 1.11 -2.70 7.16
CA GLY A 35 0.43 -1.42 7.14
C GLY A 35 -0.44 -1.29 5.89
N ASN A 36 -1.74 -1.11 6.03
CA ASN A 36 -2.64 -0.88 4.91
C ASN A 36 -2.93 0.61 4.80
N PHE A 37 -2.44 1.26 3.75
CA PHE A 37 -2.63 2.69 3.50
C PHE A 37 -3.64 2.91 2.37
N LYS A 38 -4.81 3.44 2.70
CA LYS A 38 -5.88 3.68 1.73
C LYS A 38 -5.99 5.17 1.42
N ILE A 39 -5.90 5.56 0.14
CA ILE A 39 -5.96 6.95 -0.31
C ILE A 39 -6.85 7.10 -1.55
N TRP A 40 -7.65 8.17 -1.61
CA TRP A 40 -8.44 8.52 -2.79
C TRP A 40 -7.57 9.10 -3.90
N ASP A 41 -7.59 8.51 -5.08
CA ASP A 41 -6.95 9.00 -6.29
C ASP A 41 -7.87 9.91 -7.11
N PRO A 42 -7.62 11.23 -7.15
CA PRO A 42 -8.46 12.15 -7.89
C PRO A 42 -8.32 11.99 -9.41
N LYS A 43 -7.22 11.39 -9.89
CA LYS A 43 -6.95 11.21 -11.32
C LYS A 43 -7.74 10.02 -11.88
N SER A 44 -7.66 8.87 -11.21
CA SER A 44 -8.46 7.69 -11.52
C SER A 44 -9.90 7.79 -11.00
N LYS A 45 -10.17 8.70 -10.05
CA LYS A 45 -11.43 8.78 -9.30
C LYS A 45 -11.75 7.44 -8.61
N GLU A 46 -10.73 6.86 -7.98
CA GLU A 46 -10.79 5.55 -7.35
C GLU A 46 -10.07 5.56 -5.99
N ASN A 47 -10.53 4.71 -5.07
CA ASN A 47 -9.79 4.43 -3.85
C ASN A 47 -8.69 3.43 -4.13
N ILE A 48 -7.45 3.80 -3.76
CA ILE A 48 -6.29 2.95 -3.93
C ILE A 48 -5.81 2.52 -2.55
N THR A 49 -5.68 1.20 -2.38
CA THR A 49 -5.19 0.60 -1.14
C THR A 49 -3.77 0.11 -1.38
N TYR A 50 -2.80 0.74 -0.73
CA TYR A 50 -1.41 0.29 -0.67
C TYR A 50 -1.23 -0.61 0.55
N VAL A 51 -0.46 -1.68 0.38
CA VAL A 51 -0.15 -2.59 1.49
C VAL A 51 1.36 -2.60 1.67
N PHE A 52 1.80 -2.25 2.87
CA PHE A 52 3.18 -2.29 3.32
C PHE A 52 3.36 -3.56 4.13
N LYS A 53 4.39 -4.35 3.83
CA LYS A 53 4.70 -5.59 4.53
C LYS A 53 6.18 -5.62 4.87
N PHE A 54 6.50 -5.39 6.13
CA PHE A 54 7.87 -5.38 6.63
C PHE A 54 8.20 -6.68 7.32
N PRO A 55 9.37 -7.30 7.07
CA PRO A 55 9.82 -8.56 7.68
C PRO A 55 10.30 -8.44 9.15
N GLY A 56 9.89 -7.40 9.88
CA GLY A 56 10.30 -7.15 11.27
C GLY A 56 10.91 -5.75 11.47
N TYR A 57 11.05 -5.36 12.75
CA TYR A 57 11.47 -4.02 13.17
C TYR A 57 12.93 -3.69 12.80
N GLU A 58 13.85 -4.66 12.91
CA GLU A 58 15.26 -4.42 12.58
C GLU A 58 15.47 -4.03 11.12
N LYS A 59 14.74 -4.70 10.20
CA LYS A 59 14.77 -4.34 8.78
C LYS A 59 13.98 -3.07 8.49
N ALA A 60 12.93 -2.76 9.27
CA ALA A 60 12.16 -1.52 9.15
C ALA A 60 13.03 -0.26 9.26
N VAL A 61 14.00 -0.24 10.17
CA VAL A 61 14.93 0.90 10.31
C VAL A 61 15.75 1.12 9.03
N GLY A 62 16.29 0.04 8.44
CA GLY A 62 17.00 0.11 7.17
C GLY A 62 16.10 0.59 6.02
N PHE A 63 14.80 0.30 6.07
CA PHE A 63 13.84 0.80 5.10
C PHE A 63 13.59 2.31 5.21
N MET A 64 13.52 2.86 6.42
CA MET A 64 13.38 4.31 6.61
C MET A 64 14.55 5.08 6.00
N ASP A 65 15.78 4.62 6.26
CA ASP A 65 16.98 5.23 5.68
C ASP A 65 16.93 5.26 4.14
N LEU A 66 16.45 4.18 3.52
CA LEU A 66 16.29 4.08 2.06
C LEU A 66 15.17 4.98 1.51
N ILE A 67 14.09 5.18 2.28
CA ILE A 67 13.01 6.11 1.92
C ILE A 67 13.57 7.54 1.95
N GLN A 68 14.22 7.91 3.05
CA GLN A 68 14.81 9.23 3.27
C GLN A 68 15.98 9.54 2.35
N SER A 69 16.70 8.52 1.87
CA SER A 69 17.78 8.64 0.89
C SER A 69 17.32 9.31 -0.42
N GLY A 70 16.02 9.28 -0.73
CA GLY A 70 15.46 9.97 -1.89
C GLY A 70 15.90 9.38 -3.24
N ASN A 71 16.59 8.24 -3.23
CA ASN A 71 17.13 7.64 -4.44
C ASN A 71 16.08 6.79 -5.13
N ARG A 72 15.79 7.13 -6.39
CA ARG A 72 14.88 6.37 -7.24
C ARG A 72 15.27 4.89 -7.33
N ALA A 73 16.55 4.53 -7.34
CA ALA A 73 16.98 3.13 -7.37
C ALA A 73 16.57 2.38 -6.08
N TYR A 74 16.73 3.00 -4.91
CA TYR A 74 16.33 2.42 -3.63
C TYR A 74 14.83 2.28 -3.52
N TRP A 75 14.07 3.31 -3.87
CA TRP A 75 12.61 3.19 -3.96
C TRP A 75 12.20 2.05 -4.90
N GLY A 76 12.91 1.86 -6.02
CA GLY A 76 12.77 0.72 -6.93
C GLY A 76 12.92 -0.63 -6.24
N ALA A 77 13.96 -0.76 -5.43
CA ALA A 77 14.23 -1.94 -4.61
C ALA A 77 13.13 -2.20 -3.58
N LEU A 78 12.58 -1.16 -2.93
CA LEU A 78 11.49 -1.31 -1.95
C LEU A 78 10.21 -1.90 -2.56
N MET A 79 9.93 -1.53 -3.81
CA MET A 79 8.72 -1.91 -4.53
C MET A 79 8.79 -3.30 -5.16
N ARG A 80 9.98 -3.74 -5.55
CA ARG A 80 10.20 -5.01 -6.26
C ARG A 80 10.88 -6.07 -5.41
N GLY A 81 11.38 -5.68 -4.23
CA GLY A 81 12.41 -6.43 -3.54
C GLY A 81 13.76 -6.26 -4.24
N ASN A 82 14.84 -6.35 -3.48
CA ASN A 82 16.19 -6.41 -3.98
C ASN A 82 17.01 -7.38 -3.14
N GLU A 83 17.28 -8.54 -3.74
CA GLU A 83 18.04 -9.63 -3.12
C GLU A 83 19.49 -9.23 -2.84
N ALA A 84 20.09 -8.38 -3.69
CA ALA A 84 21.46 -7.89 -3.48
C ALA A 84 21.59 -6.96 -2.26
N LEU A 85 20.48 -6.37 -1.82
CA LEU A 85 20.40 -5.56 -0.60
C LEU A 85 19.73 -6.31 0.56
N ASP A 86 19.39 -7.59 0.37
CA ASP A 86 18.60 -8.41 1.32
C ASP A 86 17.26 -7.74 1.73
N LEU A 87 16.72 -6.91 0.82
CA LEU A 87 15.48 -6.17 1.00
C LEU A 87 14.33 -6.94 0.37
N PRO A 88 13.39 -7.50 1.14
CA PRO A 88 12.16 -8.02 0.56
C PRO A 88 11.31 -6.89 -0.03
N GLN A 89 10.35 -7.28 -0.87
CA GLN A 89 9.33 -6.36 -1.34
C GLN A 89 8.48 -5.89 -0.15
N VAL A 90 8.65 -4.62 0.20
CA VAL A 90 7.90 -3.98 1.28
C VAL A 90 6.56 -3.50 0.78
N ILE A 91 6.58 -2.72 -0.29
CA ILE A 91 5.36 -2.12 -0.83
C ILE A 91 4.77 -3.12 -1.81
N GLN A 92 3.65 -3.72 -1.40
CA GLN A 92 2.89 -4.63 -2.22
C GLN A 92 2.13 -3.86 -3.32
N ASN A 93 1.71 -4.61 -4.34
CA ASN A 93 0.90 -4.05 -5.40
C ASN A 93 -0.40 -3.44 -4.83
N PRO A 94 -0.74 -2.19 -5.20
CA PRO A 94 -1.94 -1.57 -4.70
C PRO A 94 -3.18 -2.23 -5.29
N THR A 95 -4.25 -2.22 -4.53
CA THR A 95 -5.56 -2.72 -4.96
C THR A 95 -6.50 -1.55 -5.20
N SER A 96 -7.16 -1.54 -6.35
CA SER A 96 -8.16 -0.55 -6.78
C SER A 96 -9.40 -1.31 -7.22
N HIS A 97 -10.56 -1.05 -6.61
CA HIS A 97 -11.83 -1.72 -6.97
C HIS A 97 -11.79 -3.28 -6.92
N GLY A 98 -10.95 -3.85 -6.06
CA GLY A 98 -10.73 -5.30 -5.99
C GLY A 98 -9.74 -5.86 -7.03
N GLU A 99 -9.23 -5.01 -7.93
CA GLU A 99 -8.17 -5.38 -8.87
C GLU A 99 -6.80 -4.95 -8.34
N THR A 100 -5.86 -5.90 -8.32
CA THR A 100 -4.46 -5.61 -7.99
C THR A 100 -3.77 -4.95 -9.18
N LYS A 101 -3.41 -3.66 -9.03
CA LYS A 101 -2.67 -2.91 -10.04
C LYS A 101 -1.18 -3.20 -9.90
N LYS A 102 -0.51 -3.55 -11.01
CA LYS A 102 0.94 -3.80 -10.99
C LYS A 102 1.68 -2.50 -10.68
N MET A 103 2.31 -2.46 -9.51
CA MET A 103 3.05 -1.29 -9.06
C MET A 103 4.39 -1.23 -9.77
N GLY A 104 4.71 -0.08 -10.34
CA GLY A 104 5.99 0.16 -10.99
C GLY A 104 6.18 1.63 -11.26
N TRP A 105 7.33 1.99 -11.85
CA TRP A 105 7.64 3.39 -12.14
C TRP A 105 6.57 4.09 -12.99
N ALA A 106 6.03 3.41 -13.99
CA ALA A 106 4.95 3.97 -14.82
C ALA A 106 3.69 4.28 -14.02
N TYR A 107 3.33 3.41 -13.07
CA TYR A 107 2.19 3.64 -12.18
C TYR A 107 2.42 4.87 -11.30
N TRP A 108 3.60 4.97 -10.69
CA TRP A 108 3.92 6.10 -9.81
C TRP A 108 4.07 7.43 -10.54
N ASP A 109 4.62 7.39 -11.75
CA ASP A 109 4.72 8.55 -12.62
C ASP A 109 3.33 9.06 -13.02
N ASP A 110 2.41 8.13 -13.30
CA ASP A 110 1.03 8.45 -13.64
C ASP A 110 0.25 9.03 -12.43
N HIS A 111 0.36 8.40 -11.26
CA HIS A 111 -0.42 8.76 -10.08
C HIS A 111 0.20 9.89 -9.24
N LYS A 112 1.52 10.15 -9.36
CA LYS A 112 2.29 11.15 -8.58
C LYS A 112 2.13 11.06 -7.05
N LYS A 113 1.75 9.89 -6.53
CA LYS A 113 1.53 9.65 -5.10
C LYS A 113 2.66 8.94 -4.39
N LEU A 114 3.73 8.61 -5.11
CA LEU A 114 4.85 7.86 -4.55
C LEU A 114 5.41 8.55 -3.30
N ALA A 115 5.66 9.85 -3.37
CA ALA A 115 6.17 10.62 -2.24
C ALA A 115 5.24 10.52 -1.02
N THR A 116 3.92 10.71 -1.20
CA THR A 116 2.93 10.58 -0.11
C THR A 116 2.87 9.17 0.46
N VAL A 117 2.92 8.15 -0.38
CA VAL A 117 2.88 6.76 0.08
C VAL A 117 4.16 6.40 0.83
N LEU A 118 5.31 6.86 0.36
CA LEU A 118 6.61 6.66 1.03
C LEU A 118 6.68 7.43 2.35
N ASP A 119 6.21 8.68 2.40
CA ASP A 119 6.13 9.50 3.61
C ASP A 119 5.24 8.86 4.69
N GLN A 120 4.09 8.32 4.28
CA GLN A 120 3.20 7.59 5.17
C GLN A 120 3.77 6.24 5.60
N CYS A 121 4.57 5.62 4.74
CA CYS A 121 5.32 4.41 5.07
C CYS A 121 6.41 4.72 6.12
N ASP A 122 7.14 5.83 5.97
CA ASP A 122 8.16 6.28 6.94
C ASP A 122 7.53 6.66 8.29
N THR A 123 6.47 7.46 8.27
CA THR A 123 5.70 7.83 9.48
C THR A 123 5.18 6.58 10.19
N PHE A 124 4.61 5.64 9.42
CA PHE A 124 4.14 4.37 9.95
C PHE A 124 5.25 3.59 10.65
N LEU A 125 6.42 3.49 10.02
CA LEU A 125 7.56 2.79 10.61
C LEU A 125 8.05 3.51 11.88
N GLN A 126 8.10 4.84 11.89
CA GLN A 126 8.41 5.63 13.08
C GLN A 126 7.45 5.32 14.23
N GLU A 127 6.14 5.35 13.99
CA GLU A 127 5.13 5.03 15.00
C GLU A 127 5.20 3.58 15.50
N GLN A 128 5.75 2.66 14.70
CA GLN A 128 5.96 1.28 15.11
C GLN A 128 7.28 1.08 15.86
N LEU A 129 8.29 1.94 15.63
CA LEU A 129 9.62 1.83 16.21
C LEU A 129 9.80 2.66 17.51
N ASP A 130 8.90 3.60 17.79
CA ASP A 130 8.79 4.35 19.06
C ASP A 130 8.16 3.49 20.18
#